data_AF-A0A8J8M6Z1-F1
#
_entry.id   AF-A0A8J8M6Z1-F1
#
_cell.length_a   1.000
_cell.length_b   1.000
_cell.length_c   1.000
_cell.angle_alpha   90.00
_cell.angle_beta   90.00
_cell.angle_gamma   90.00
#
_symmetry.space_group_name_H-M   'P 1'
#
loop_
_entity.id
_entity.type
_entity.pdbx_description
1 polymer ?
#
loop_
_entity_poly.entity_id
_entity_poly.type
_entity_poly.pdbx_seq_one_letter_code
_entity_poly.pdbx_strand_id
1 'polypeptide(L)'
;MLIFGWGYKTIKKYGIIGKSKCNICKLVTNWQLVKVTTWFTLFFIPIIPVSVKRMIICTNCNGGHIVDKQTFDKLFNIIKSNKGNINLQEMQYYNKTETQKNYLKEMEEFRRSKDNKDKQNVDTKLTEKDIIDGTSTPNTRNSLRKQLEEMGLKKGMTVIIHSSMSNIGWISGGSVAVVQALMDVITDEGTIIMPAHTTDYSDPADWENPPVPKDWVSIIKENMPAFDKNITPTNKMGRIAETFRTYPGVLRSDHPHVSFTAWGKNAEDITKNHSLDYSLGCESPLKKIYDLDGMVLLLGVGYENNTSFHLAEYLISKKKEENMGAPILLEGKRKWVEYKDIELDVDDFDKIGSEYEEIKEVIKHKIGQAESRLFSQRQAVDFAKGWMEKNR
;
A
#
# COMPACT_ATOMS: atom_id res chain seq x y z
N MET A 1 52.29 17.46 10.30
CA MET A 1 51.45 18.19 11.28
C MET A 1 50.64 19.21 10.52
N LEU A 2 49.31 19.03 10.38
CA LEU A 2 48.45 19.99 9.69
C LEU A 2 48.34 21.25 10.56
N ILE A 3 48.85 22.38 10.07
CA ILE A 3 49.00 23.65 10.83
C ILE A 3 47.70 24.49 10.80
N PHE A 4 46.77 24.14 9.90
CA PHE A 4 45.52 24.86 9.66
C PHE A 4 44.32 23.91 9.68
N GLY A 5 43.22 24.37 10.29
CA GLY A 5 41.97 23.61 10.39
C GLY A 5 40.76 24.45 9.98
N TRP A 6 39.86 23.85 9.20
CA TRP A 6 38.60 24.45 8.77
C TRP A 6 37.43 23.82 9.52
N GLY A 7 36.46 24.63 9.94
CA GLY A 7 35.18 24.11 10.42
C GLY A 7 34.99 24.03 11.95
N TYR A 8 35.90 24.59 12.75
CA TYR A 8 35.63 24.80 14.18
C TYR A 8 34.44 25.76 14.35
N LYS A 9 33.43 25.34 15.12
CA LYS A 9 32.18 26.10 15.30
C LYS A 9 31.98 26.42 16.77
N THR A 10 31.65 27.68 17.05
CA THR A 10 31.12 28.08 18.36
C THR A 10 29.63 28.37 18.25
N ILE A 11 28.86 27.93 19.26
CA ILE A 11 27.41 28.14 19.33
C ILE A 11 27.12 29.01 20.54
N LYS A 12 26.67 30.25 20.31
CA LYS A 12 26.18 31.13 21.37
C LYS A 12 24.67 30.99 21.49
N LYS A 13 24.18 30.56 22.65
CA LYS A 13 22.77 30.39 22.97
C LYS A 13 22.21 31.65 23.63
N TYR A 14 21.05 32.13 23.17
CA TYR A 14 20.46 33.41 23.60
C TYR A 14 19.16 33.26 24.40
N GLY A 15 18.54 32.08 24.41
CA GLY A 15 17.37 31.77 25.24
C GLY A 15 16.29 30.99 24.50
N ILE A 16 15.27 30.55 25.23
CA ILE A 16 14.11 29.83 24.68
C ILE A 16 13.09 30.83 24.14
N ILE A 17 12.59 30.58 22.93
CA ILE A 17 11.62 31.44 22.25
C ILE A 17 10.18 30.94 22.50
N GLY A 18 9.97 29.63 22.55
CA GLY A 18 8.67 29.00 22.74
C GLY A 18 8.71 27.48 22.51
N LYS A 19 7.53 26.83 22.57
CA LYS A 19 7.37 25.39 22.32
C LYS A 19 6.62 25.13 21.01
N SER A 20 7.12 24.19 20.20
CA SER A 20 6.38 23.65 19.06
C SER A 20 6.89 22.28 18.64
N LYS A 21 6.09 21.58 17.81
CA LYS A 21 6.45 20.28 17.25
C LYS A 21 7.64 20.44 16.31
N CYS A 22 8.71 19.69 16.56
CA CYS A 22 9.88 19.68 15.69
C CYS A 22 9.61 18.87 14.42
N ASN A 23 9.89 19.44 13.24
CA ASN A 23 9.71 18.74 11.98
C ASN A 23 10.68 17.58 11.77
N ILE A 24 11.79 17.54 12.52
CA ILE A 24 12.81 16.49 12.46
C ILE A 24 12.50 15.38 13.46
N CYS A 25 12.53 15.65 14.77
CA CYS A 25 12.31 14.61 15.78
C CYS A 25 10.84 14.37 16.17
N LYS A 26 9.89 15.11 15.58
CA LYS A 26 8.43 14.99 15.79
C LYS A 26 7.91 15.23 17.21
N LEU A 27 8.77 15.54 18.18
CA LEU A 27 8.40 15.89 19.55
C LEU A 27 8.03 17.37 19.68
N VAL A 28 7.11 17.68 20.61
CA VAL A 28 6.85 19.06 21.06
C VAL A 28 7.95 19.45 22.04
N THR A 29 8.75 20.45 21.68
CA THR A 29 9.99 20.79 22.38
C THR A 29 10.23 22.29 22.39
N ASN A 30 11.15 22.74 23.24
CA ASN A 30 11.56 24.13 23.29
C ASN A 30 12.42 24.46 22.06
N TRP A 31 12.22 25.65 21.51
CA TRP A 31 13.04 26.20 20.46
C TRP A 31 13.95 27.29 21.02
N GLN A 32 15.24 27.18 20.72
CA GLN A 32 16.29 28.02 21.26
C GLN A 32 16.89 28.92 20.18
N LEU A 33 17.00 30.21 20.47
CA LEU A 33 17.68 31.16 19.61
C LEU A 33 19.20 31.01 19.78
N VAL A 34 19.93 30.81 18.69
CA VAL A 34 21.38 30.62 18.70
C VAL A 34 22.08 31.38 17.58
N LYS A 35 23.36 31.69 17.80
CA LYS A 35 24.29 32.19 16.78
C LYS A 35 25.42 31.19 16.65
N VAL A 36 25.58 30.62 15.45
CA VAL A 36 26.64 29.69 15.11
C VAL A 36 27.71 30.44 14.33
N THR A 37 28.93 30.49 14.86
CA THR A 37 30.08 31.11 14.20
C THR A 37 31.05 30.02 13.78
N THR A 38 31.36 29.95 12.49
CA THR A 38 32.43 29.07 11.98
C THR A 38 33.71 29.87 11.90
N TRP A 39 34.80 29.32 12.44
CA TRP A 39 36.09 30.00 12.55
C TRP A 39 37.12 29.39 11.61
N PHE A 40 38.01 30.24 11.12
CA PHE A 40 39.32 29.85 10.66
C PHE A 40 40.21 29.64 11.88
N THR A 41 40.87 28.49 11.96
CA THR A 41 41.74 28.15 13.08
C THR A 41 43.19 28.05 12.64
N LEU A 42 44.09 28.65 13.42
CA LEU A 42 45.53 28.49 13.32
C LEU A 42 45.99 27.82 14.61
N PHE A 43 46.67 26.68 14.52
CA PHE A 43 47.02 25.86 15.70
C PHE A 43 45.81 25.55 16.62
N PHE A 44 44.64 25.26 16.03
CA PHE A 44 43.38 25.01 16.76
C PHE A 44 42.81 26.20 17.55
N ILE A 45 43.45 27.37 17.48
CA ILE A 45 42.96 28.60 18.08
C ILE A 45 42.02 29.29 17.06
N PRO A 46 40.76 29.59 17.40
CA PRO A 46 39.83 30.30 16.52
C PRO A 46 40.22 31.78 16.41
N ILE A 47 40.67 32.20 15.23
CA ILE A 47 41.18 33.57 15.01
C ILE A 47 40.16 34.44 14.25
N ILE A 48 39.69 33.97 13.09
CA ILE A 48 38.85 34.79 12.19
C ILE A 48 37.49 34.12 11.99
N PRO A 49 36.35 34.81 12.24
CA PRO A 49 35.04 34.26 11.95
C PRO A 49 34.80 34.25 10.43
N VAL A 50 34.72 33.07 9.84
CA VAL A 50 34.50 32.86 8.39
C VAL A 50 33.02 32.93 8.03
N SER A 51 32.14 32.49 8.92
CA SER A 51 30.69 32.62 8.70
C SER A 51 29.93 32.73 10.02
N VAL A 52 28.84 33.50 9.98
CA VAL A 52 27.94 33.69 11.11
C VAL A 52 26.53 33.36 10.66
N LYS A 53 25.95 32.30 11.25
CA LYS A 53 24.56 31.91 11.04
C LYS A 53 23.75 32.22 12.29
N ARG A 54 22.60 32.86 12.10
CA ARG A 54 21.60 33.11 13.13
C ARG A 54 20.53 32.05 12.96
N MET A 55 20.22 31.31 14.01
CA MET A 55 19.35 30.13 13.89
C MET A 55 18.41 30.01 15.07
N ILE A 56 17.32 29.32 14.82
CA ILE A 56 16.46 28.75 15.85
C ILE A 56 16.62 27.23 15.81
N ILE A 57 16.92 26.61 16.95
CA ILE A 57 17.18 25.17 17.02
C ILE A 57 16.27 24.47 18.02
N CYS A 58 15.86 23.26 17.69
CA CYS A 58 15.18 22.35 18.59
C CYS A 58 16.11 21.92 19.72
N THR A 59 15.68 22.04 20.98
CA THR A 59 16.51 21.63 22.14
C THR A 59 16.67 20.12 22.26
N ASN A 60 15.87 19.32 21.54
CA ASN A 60 15.96 17.87 21.57
C ASN A 60 16.93 17.30 20.52
N CYS A 61 16.81 17.70 19.25
CA CYS A 61 17.62 17.14 18.15
C CYS A 61 18.63 18.12 17.54
N ASN A 62 18.70 19.36 18.03
CA ASN A 62 19.50 20.46 17.44
C ASN A 62 19.17 20.80 15.98
N GLY A 63 18.16 20.17 15.38
CA GLY A 63 17.63 20.52 14.08
C GLY A 63 17.00 21.92 14.09
N GLY A 64 17.27 22.73 13.09
CA GLY A 64 16.88 24.14 13.11
C GLY A 64 16.99 24.88 11.79
N HIS A 65 16.44 26.09 11.74
CA HIS A 65 16.38 26.92 10.54
C HIS A 65 17.22 28.19 10.73
N ILE A 66 17.83 28.65 9.63
CA ILE A 66 18.54 29.94 9.59
C ILE A 66 17.49 31.05 9.52
N VAL A 67 17.68 32.10 10.32
CA VAL A 67 16.86 33.32 10.31
C VAL A 67 17.73 34.52 9.92
N ASP A 68 17.13 35.52 9.30
CA ASP A 68 17.81 36.78 8.98
C ASP A 68 18.10 37.60 10.26
N LYS A 69 18.89 38.68 10.10
CA LYS A 69 19.32 39.53 11.22
C LYS A 69 18.15 40.25 11.88
N GLN A 70 17.20 40.75 11.12
CA GLN A 70 16.07 41.52 11.65
C GLN A 70 15.15 40.65 12.51
N THR A 71 14.88 39.43 12.03
CA THR A 71 14.13 38.40 12.76
C THR A 71 14.84 38.00 14.05
N PHE A 72 16.15 37.78 13.99
CA PHE A 72 16.95 37.44 15.16
C PHE A 72 16.91 38.53 16.23
N ASP A 73 17.08 39.79 15.85
CA ASP A 73 17.10 40.92 16.80
C ASP A 73 15.72 41.10 17.48
N LYS A 74 14.63 40.91 16.73
CA LYS A 74 13.26 40.89 17.30
C LYS A 74 13.08 39.76 18.31
N LEU A 75 13.43 38.52 17.95
CA LEU A 75 13.32 37.37 18.85
C LEU A 75 14.19 37.55 20.09
N PHE A 76 15.40 38.08 19.94
CA PHE A 76 16.29 38.38 21.06
C PHE A 76 15.70 39.42 22.02
N ASN A 77 15.05 40.47 21.50
CA ASN A 77 14.35 41.46 22.33
C ASN A 77 13.12 40.89 23.04
N ILE A 78 12.39 39.96 22.41
CA ILE A 78 11.27 39.26 23.05
C ILE A 78 11.77 38.38 24.21
N ILE A 79 12.86 37.64 24.01
CA ILE A 79 13.50 36.85 25.09
C ILE A 79 13.92 37.77 26.24
N LYS A 80 14.52 38.93 25.94
CA LYS A 80 14.93 39.91 26.97
C LYS A 80 13.77 40.54 27.74
N SER A 81 12.59 40.66 27.12
CA SER A 81 11.41 41.31 27.73
C SER A 81 10.52 40.34 28.53
N ASN A 82 10.91 39.07 28.68
CA ASN A 82 10.18 38.05 29.45
C ASN A 82 8.70 37.84 29.05
N LYS A 83 8.30 38.22 27.83
CA LYS A 83 6.96 37.93 27.26
C LYS A 83 6.90 36.51 26.66
N GLY A 84 7.27 35.52 27.47
CA GLY A 84 7.56 34.16 27.03
C GLY A 84 6.33 33.27 26.84
N ASN A 85 5.63 33.40 25.71
CA ASN A 85 4.99 32.26 25.02
C ASN A 85 4.56 32.68 23.61
N ILE A 86 5.51 32.73 22.67
CA ILE A 86 5.17 32.96 21.26
C ILE A 86 4.60 31.66 20.69
N ASN A 87 3.41 31.72 20.08
CA ASN A 87 2.90 30.61 19.29
C ASN A 87 3.75 30.46 18.02
N LEU A 88 4.68 29.52 18.03
CA LEU A 88 5.64 29.29 16.95
C LEU A 88 4.99 28.75 15.66
N GLN A 89 3.70 28.39 15.66
CA GLN A 89 2.98 27.98 14.43
C GLN A 89 2.95 29.10 13.38
N GLU A 90 3.02 30.37 13.79
CA GLU A 90 3.06 31.50 12.85
C GLU A 90 4.44 31.74 12.22
N MET A 91 5.50 31.08 12.71
CA MET A 91 6.85 31.28 12.17
C MET A 91 7.04 30.75 10.75
N GLN A 92 6.23 29.78 10.31
CA GLN A 92 6.28 29.27 8.94
C GLN A 92 5.91 30.33 7.89
N TYR A 93 5.31 31.44 8.34
CA TYR A 93 4.84 32.57 7.54
C TYR A 93 5.72 33.83 7.67
N TYR A 94 6.76 33.81 8.51
CA TYR A 94 7.43 35.02 9.01
C TYR A 94 8.18 35.83 7.93
N ASN A 95 8.65 35.16 6.87
CA ASN A 95 9.34 35.77 5.72
C ASN A 95 8.56 35.60 4.40
N LYS A 96 7.24 35.39 4.50
CA LYS A 96 6.36 35.17 3.35
C LYS A 96 5.59 36.46 3.06
N THR A 97 5.46 36.84 1.79
CA THR A 97 4.52 37.89 1.38
C THR A 97 3.09 37.44 1.68
N GLU A 98 2.14 38.37 1.74
CA GLU A 98 0.75 38.02 2.06
C GLU A 98 0.16 37.00 1.08
N THR A 99 0.51 37.11 -0.21
CA THR A 99 0.19 36.11 -1.25
C THR A 99 0.78 34.74 -0.93
N GLN A 100 2.04 34.68 -0.50
CA GLN A 100 2.69 33.41 -0.14
C GLN A 100 2.11 32.79 1.14
N LYS A 101 1.64 33.61 2.08
CA LYS A 101 0.94 33.13 3.28
C LYS A 101 -0.42 32.55 2.92
N ASN A 102 -1.18 33.22 2.05
CA ASN A 102 -2.49 32.74 1.60
C ASN A 102 -2.35 31.44 0.82
N TYR A 103 -1.40 31.36 -0.12
CA TYR A 103 -1.10 30.12 -0.84
C TYR A 103 -0.73 28.97 0.11
N LEU A 104 0.10 29.22 1.12
CA LEU A 104 0.47 28.19 2.08
C LEU A 104 -0.70 27.76 2.97
N LYS A 105 -1.58 28.68 3.37
CA LYS A 105 -2.80 28.36 4.11
C LYS A 105 -3.78 27.56 3.27
N GLU A 106 -3.99 27.93 2.01
CA GLU A 106 -4.80 27.17 1.05
C GLU A 106 -4.21 25.79 0.79
N MET A 107 -2.89 25.67 0.67
CA MET A 107 -2.22 24.38 0.53
C MET A 107 -2.26 23.54 1.81
N GLU A 108 -2.25 24.15 3.00
CA GLU A 108 -2.47 23.46 4.27
C GLU A 108 -3.91 23.00 4.44
N GLU A 109 -4.89 23.80 4.00
CA GLU A 109 -6.31 23.42 3.98
C GLU A 109 -6.58 22.33 2.95
N PHE A 110 -5.97 22.41 1.76
CA PHE A 110 -5.99 21.36 0.76
C PHE A 110 -5.31 20.08 1.25
N ARG A 111 -4.16 20.18 1.92
CA ARG A 111 -3.53 19.03 2.58
C ARG A 111 -4.35 18.50 3.73
N ARG A 112 -5.05 19.33 4.50
CA ARG A 112 -5.95 18.87 5.58
C ARG A 112 -7.21 18.25 5.04
N SER A 113 -7.76 18.74 3.92
CA SER A 113 -8.92 18.14 3.27
C SER A 113 -8.55 16.83 2.58
N LYS A 114 -7.35 16.75 2.00
CA LYS A 114 -6.75 15.51 1.51
C LYS A 114 -6.42 14.55 2.65
N ASP A 115 -5.75 14.99 3.71
CA ASP A 115 -5.48 14.20 4.94
C ASP A 115 -6.77 13.80 5.66
N ASN A 116 -7.88 14.54 5.54
CA ASN A 116 -9.17 14.17 6.13
C ASN A 116 -9.94 13.18 5.24
N LYS A 117 -9.82 13.28 3.90
CA LYS A 117 -10.28 12.24 2.97
C LYS A 117 -9.44 10.97 3.10
N ASP A 118 -8.13 11.13 3.21
CA ASP A 118 -7.18 10.06 3.48
C ASP A 118 -7.37 9.53 4.90
N LYS A 119 -7.75 10.30 5.93
CA LYS A 119 -8.14 9.76 7.25
C LYS A 119 -9.52 9.11 7.29
N GLN A 120 -10.42 9.45 6.38
CA GLN A 120 -11.64 8.68 6.15
C GLN A 120 -11.33 7.35 5.43
N ASN A 121 -10.20 7.28 4.69
CA ASN A 121 -9.74 6.09 3.95
C ASN A 121 -8.54 5.35 4.58
N VAL A 122 -7.94 5.89 5.63
CA VAL A 122 -6.90 5.25 6.45
C VAL A 122 -7.66 4.55 7.55
N ASP A 123 -7.96 3.29 7.28
CA ASP A 123 -8.00 2.21 8.26
C ASP A 123 -7.89 2.72 9.71
N THR A 124 -9.01 2.76 10.42
CA THR A 124 -9.01 2.28 11.80
C THR A 124 -8.60 0.82 11.73
N LYS A 125 -7.29 0.57 11.56
CA LYS A 125 -6.76 -0.78 11.47
C LYS A 125 -7.05 -1.41 12.82
N LEU A 126 -8.09 -2.24 12.85
CA LEU A 126 -8.55 -2.89 14.07
C LEU A 126 -7.34 -3.55 14.72
N THR A 127 -7.09 -3.19 15.96
CA THR A 127 -6.06 -3.87 16.74
C THR A 127 -6.53 -5.31 17.00
N GLU A 128 -5.60 -6.20 17.31
CA GLU A 128 -5.99 -7.57 17.67
C GLU A 128 -6.95 -7.58 18.88
N LYS A 129 -6.80 -6.63 19.81
CA LYS A 129 -7.73 -6.42 20.92
C LYS A 129 -9.13 -6.07 20.42
N ASP A 130 -9.25 -5.13 19.48
CA ASP A 130 -10.56 -4.77 18.92
C ASP A 130 -11.23 -5.96 18.23
N ILE A 131 -10.45 -6.79 17.53
CA ILE A 131 -10.95 -8.03 16.89
C ILE A 131 -11.42 -9.04 17.95
N ILE A 132 -10.66 -9.24 19.04
CA ILE A 132 -11.03 -10.13 20.15
C ILE A 132 -12.32 -9.64 20.82
N ASP A 133 -12.39 -8.35 21.18
CA ASP A 133 -13.54 -7.75 21.86
C ASP A 133 -14.81 -7.81 20.98
N GLY A 134 -14.64 -7.77 19.65
CA GLY A 134 -15.72 -7.98 18.68
C GLY A 134 -16.08 -9.45 18.40
N THR A 135 -15.31 -10.43 18.91
CA THR A 135 -15.51 -11.86 18.60
C THR A 135 -16.18 -12.59 19.76
N SER A 136 -17.44 -12.99 19.59
CA SER A 136 -18.21 -13.68 20.63
C SER A 136 -17.65 -15.05 21.02
N THR A 137 -17.22 -15.83 20.03
CA THR A 137 -16.60 -17.15 20.21
C THR A 137 -15.45 -17.32 19.22
N PRO A 138 -14.31 -17.91 19.62
CA PRO A 138 -13.18 -18.10 18.74
C PRO A 138 -13.54 -18.86 17.45
N ASN A 139 -13.16 -18.31 16.30
CA ASN A 139 -13.16 -19.08 15.07
C ASN A 139 -12.03 -20.11 15.12
N THR A 140 -12.29 -21.31 14.62
CA THR A 140 -11.34 -22.42 14.58
C THR A 140 -11.34 -23.04 13.19
N ARG A 141 -10.32 -23.83 12.83
CA ARG A 141 -10.32 -24.62 11.59
C ARG A 141 -11.63 -25.41 11.41
N ASN A 142 -12.13 -26.04 12.48
CA ASN A 142 -13.35 -26.85 12.41
C ASN A 142 -14.63 -26.00 12.25
N SER A 143 -14.74 -24.88 12.97
CA SER A 143 -15.92 -24.00 12.82
C SER A 143 -15.96 -23.35 11.44
N LEU A 144 -14.81 -22.91 10.93
CA LEU A 144 -14.68 -22.33 9.59
C LEU A 144 -14.99 -23.36 8.51
N ARG A 145 -14.45 -24.59 8.62
CA ARG A 145 -14.76 -25.70 7.71
C ARG A 145 -16.27 -25.92 7.62
N LYS A 146 -16.95 -26.04 8.77
CA LYS A 146 -18.40 -26.26 8.82
C LYS A 146 -19.18 -25.12 8.15
N GLN A 147 -18.81 -23.86 8.42
CA GLN A 147 -19.46 -22.70 7.80
C GLN A 147 -19.22 -22.62 6.28
N LEU A 148 -18.03 -23.01 5.82
CA LEU A 148 -17.73 -23.13 4.38
C LEU A 148 -18.58 -24.22 3.71
N GLU A 149 -18.73 -25.39 4.36
CA GLU A 149 -19.62 -26.47 3.89
C GLU A 149 -21.09 -26.03 3.89
N GLU A 150 -21.56 -25.33 4.93
CA GLU A 150 -22.92 -24.76 5.05
C GLU A 150 -23.21 -23.70 3.99
N MET A 151 -22.20 -22.89 3.62
CA MET A 151 -22.28 -21.97 2.49
C MET A 151 -22.42 -22.69 1.14
N GLY A 152 -22.04 -23.97 1.06
CA GLY A 152 -22.14 -24.77 -0.14
C GLY A 152 -20.82 -24.99 -0.88
N LEU A 153 -19.66 -24.67 -0.29
CA LEU A 153 -18.39 -25.20 -0.80
C LEU A 153 -18.39 -26.72 -0.64
N LYS A 154 -17.90 -27.41 -1.66
CA LYS A 154 -17.89 -28.88 -1.71
C LYS A 154 -16.54 -29.39 -2.19
N LYS A 155 -16.28 -30.63 -1.79
CA LYS A 155 -15.21 -31.47 -2.33
C LYS A 155 -15.18 -31.40 -3.86
N GLY A 156 -13.99 -31.22 -4.44
CA GLY A 156 -13.80 -31.25 -5.89
C GLY A 156 -14.06 -29.92 -6.60
N MET A 157 -14.56 -28.89 -5.91
CA MET A 157 -14.77 -27.58 -6.54
C MET A 157 -13.47 -26.89 -6.92
N THR A 158 -13.50 -26.14 -8.03
CA THR A 158 -12.46 -25.16 -8.39
C THR A 158 -12.93 -23.78 -7.93
N VAL A 159 -12.21 -23.11 -7.04
CA VAL A 159 -12.64 -21.85 -6.43
C VAL A 159 -11.51 -20.82 -6.36
N ILE A 160 -11.76 -19.63 -6.91
CA ILE A 160 -10.91 -18.44 -6.67
C ILE A 160 -11.44 -17.69 -5.45
N ILE A 161 -10.53 -17.31 -4.55
CA ILE A 161 -10.87 -16.75 -3.24
C ILE A 161 -10.23 -15.37 -3.07
N HIS A 162 -11.05 -14.41 -2.65
CA HIS A 162 -10.65 -13.09 -2.18
C HIS A 162 -11.07 -12.97 -0.72
N SER A 163 -10.22 -12.42 0.16
CA SER A 163 -10.51 -12.48 1.60
C SER A 163 -9.98 -11.31 2.42
N SER A 164 -10.74 -10.97 3.47
CA SER A 164 -10.32 -10.07 4.54
C SER A 164 -10.33 -10.83 5.87
N MET A 165 -9.15 -11.16 6.38
CA MET A 165 -9.00 -11.97 7.59
C MET A 165 -9.61 -11.30 8.84
N SER A 166 -9.50 -9.97 8.96
CA SER A 166 -10.05 -9.25 10.12
C SER A 166 -11.58 -9.32 10.18
N ASN A 167 -12.23 -9.39 9.02
CA ASN A 167 -13.70 -9.42 8.93
C ASN A 167 -14.28 -10.78 9.37
N ILE A 168 -13.48 -11.84 9.42
CA ILE A 168 -13.89 -13.16 9.94
C ILE A 168 -14.03 -13.12 11.48
N GLY A 169 -13.29 -12.24 12.15
CA GLY A 169 -13.12 -12.20 13.60
C GLY A 169 -11.84 -12.87 14.07
N TRP A 170 -11.70 -13.06 15.40
CA TRP A 170 -10.52 -13.70 15.97
C TRP A 170 -10.49 -15.20 15.63
N ILE A 171 -9.35 -15.68 15.14
CA ILE A 171 -9.18 -17.05 14.65
C ILE A 171 -8.04 -17.72 15.41
N SER A 172 -8.36 -18.80 16.11
CA SER A 172 -7.35 -19.69 16.70
C SER A 172 -6.55 -20.36 15.59
N GLY A 173 -5.26 -20.04 15.51
CA GLY A 173 -4.36 -20.49 14.43
C GLY A 173 -4.26 -19.52 13.24
N GLY A 174 -4.95 -18.37 13.30
CA GLY A 174 -4.82 -17.30 12.31
C GLY A 174 -5.09 -17.74 10.86
N SER A 175 -4.31 -17.22 9.91
CA SER A 175 -4.45 -17.52 8.49
C SER A 175 -4.22 -19.00 8.15
N VAL A 176 -3.39 -19.72 8.92
CA VAL A 176 -3.16 -21.15 8.73
C VAL A 176 -4.45 -21.94 8.95
N ALA A 177 -5.24 -21.59 9.97
CA ALA A 177 -6.51 -22.27 10.23
C ALA A 177 -7.52 -22.06 9.10
N VAL A 178 -7.52 -20.87 8.47
CA VAL A 178 -8.38 -20.57 7.30
C VAL A 178 -7.95 -21.40 6.09
N VAL A 179 -6.65 -21.42 5.78
CA VAL A 179 -6.10 -22.21 4.65
C VAL A 179 -6.40 -23.68 4.83
N GLN A 180 -6.18 -24.23 6.03
CA GLN A 180 -6.48 -25.64 6.32
C GLN A 180 -7.98 -25.94 6.24
N ALA A 181 -8.85 -25.03 6.71
CA ALA A 181 -10.30 -25.21 6.58
C ALA A 181 -10.74 -25.26 5.11
N LEU A 182 -10.19 -24.38 4.26
CA LEU A 182 -10.46 -24.41 2.82
C LEU A 182 -9.99 -25.72 2.17
N MET A 183 -8.77 -26.17 2.49
CA MET A 183 -8.22 -27.44 2.01
C MET A 183 -9.04 -28.65 2.49
N ASP A 184 -9.56 -28.62 3.72
CA ASP A 184 -10.42 -29.69 4.26
C ASP A 184 -11.73 -29.84 3.49
N VAL A 185 -12.33 -28.73 3.07
CA VAL A 185 -13.61 -28.75 2.32
C VAL A 185 -13.38 -29.12 0.86
N ILE A 186 -12.41 -28.47 0.20
CA ILE A 186 -12.18 -28.62 -1.24
C ILE A 186 -11.46 -29.94 -1.57
N THR A 187 -10.55 -30.38 -0.71
CA THR A 187 -9.66 -31.55 -0.87
C THR A 187 -8.75 -31.46 -2.10
N ASP A 188 -7.84 -32.42 -2.23
CA ASP A 188 -6.93 -32.54 -3.38
C ASP A 188 -7.65 -32.87 -4.69
N GLU A 189 -8.90 -33.36 -4.64
CA GLU A 189 -9.76 -33.54 -5.81
C GLU A 189 -10.26 -32.22 -6.41
N GLY A 190 -10.26 -31.14 -5.63
CA GLY A 190 -10.67 -29.80 -6.06
C GLY A 190 -9.48 -28.89 -6.35
N THR A 191 -9.71 -27.58 -6.46
CA THR A 191 -8.64 -26.61 -6.67
C THR A 191 -8.95 -25.29 -6.00
N ILE A 192 -8.02 -24.79 -5.18
CA ILE A 192 -8.09 -23.47 -4.54
C ILE A 192 -7.17 -22.53 -5.29
N ILE A 193 -7.65 -21.34 -5.63
CA ILE A 193 -6.88 -20.29 -6.29
C ILE A 193 -6.98 -18.99 -5.47
N MET A 194 -5.86 -18.27 -5.32
CA MET A 194 -5.86 -16.92 -4.77
C MET A 194 -4.98 -16.00 -5.64
N PRO A 195 -5.40 -14.76 -5.90
CA PRO A 195 -4.51 -13.75 -6.46
C PRO A 195 -3.28 -13.57 -5.56
N ALA A 196 -2.11 -13.48 -6.19
CA ALA A 196 -0.83 -13.26 -5.54
C ALA A 196 -0.12 -12.06 -6.19
N HIS A 197 -0.86 -10.98 -6.40
CA HIS A 197 -0.38 -9.79 -7.09
C HIS A 197 0.78 -9.13 -6.34
N THR A 198 1.63 -8.49 -7.14
CA THR A 198 2.87 -7.79 -6.78
C THR A 198 2.82 -6.43 -7.46
N THR A 199 1.85 -5.61 -7.07
CA THR A 199 1.56 -4.32 -7.74
C THR A 199 2.69 -3.30 -7.64
N ASP A 200 3.65 -3.54 -6.73
CA ASP A 200 4.91 -2.82 -6.57
C ASP A 200 6.01 -3.25 -7.57
N TYR A 201 5.78 -4.29 -8.38
CA TYR A 201 6.62 -4.70 -9.50
C TYR A 201 6.10 -4.10 -10.82
N SER A 202 5.93 -2.78 -10.83
CA SER A 202 5.42 -1.97 -11.94
C SER A 202 6.32 -0.75 -12.17
N ASP A 203 6.08 0.03 -13.23
CA ASP A 203 6.86 1.24 -13.49
C ASP A 203 6.64 2.28 -12.37
N PRO A 204 7.70 2.68 -11.64
CA PRO A 204 7.56 3.64 -10.56
C PRO A 204 7.18 5.05 -11.01
N ALA A 205 7.20 5.33 -12.32
CA ALA A 205 6.68 6.57 -12.88
C ALA A 205 5.16 6.74 -12.65
N ASP A 206 4.43 5.63 -12.58
CA ASP A 206 2.96 5.61 -12.46
C ASP A 206 2.49 5.41 -11.02
N TRP A 207 3.40 5.35 -10.06
CA TRP A 207 3.04 5.18 -8.65
C TRP A 207 2.45 6.46 -8.07
N GLU A 208 1.27 6.35 -7.47
CA GLU A 208 0.58 7.48 -6.83
C GLU A 208 0.33 7.31 -5.33
N ASN A 209 0.46 6.09 -4.80
CA ASN A 209 0.00 5.73 -3.44
C ASN A 209 1.04 4.94 -2.63
N PRO A 210 2.16 5.55 -2.22
CA PRO A 210 2.58 6.93 -2.52
C PRO A 210 3.44 7.04 -3.79
N PRO A 211 3.61 8.24 -4.37
CA PRO A 211 4.55 8.45 -5.46
C PRO A 211 6.00 8.51 -4.96
N VAL A 212 6.94 8.24 -5.86
CA VAL A 212 8.38 8.44 -5.62
C VAL A 212 8.89 9.70 -6.34
N PRO A 213 10.00 10.32 -5.88
CA PRO A 213 10.65 11.39 -6.63
C PRO A 213 11.01 10.94 -8.06
N LYS A 214 10.76 11.80 -9.06
CA LYS A 214 11.02 11.47 -10.48
C LYS A 214 12.45 11.02 -10.74
N ASP A 215 13.44 11.62 -10.06
CA ASP A 215 14.85 11.27 -10.21
C ASP A 215 15.20 9.87 -9.65
N TRP A 216 14.28 9.21 -8.91
CA TRP A 216 14.47 7.83 -8.44
C TRP A 216 13.99 6.78 -9.45
N VAL A 217 13.17 7.15 -10.44
CA VAL A 217 12.55 6.21 -11.39
C VAL A 217 13.60 5.36 -12.10
N SER A 218 14.65 5.97 -12.65
CA SER A 218 15.73 5.24 -13.33
C SER A 218 16.49 4.31 -12.37
N ILE A 219 16.84 4.81 -11.18
CA ILE A 219 17.54 4.02 -10.15
C ILE A 219 16.71 2.79 -9.76
N ILE A 220 15.40 2.95 -9.56
CA ILE A 220 14.49 1.86 -9.24
C ILE A 220 14.41 0.87 -10.42
N LYS A 221 14.19 1.34 -11.64
CA LYS A 221 14.13 0.49 -12.84
C LYS A 221 15.44 -0.26 -13.11
N GLU A 222 16.59 0.27 -12.70
CA GLU A 222 17.89 -0.39 -12.81
C GLU A 222 18.15 -1.42 -11.70
N ASN A 223 17.65 -1.18 -10.48
CA ASN A 223 18.05 -1.94 -9.29
C ASN A 223 16.93 -2.80 -8.66
N MET A 224 15.66 -2.62 -9.05
CA MET A 224 14.56 -3.45 -8.53
C MET A 224 14.85 -4.93 -8.85
N PRO A 225 14.86 -5.83 -7.86
CA PRO A 225 15.06 -7.27 -8.08
C PRO A 225 14.08 -7.81 -9.11
N ALA A 226 14.50 -8.82 -9.88
CA ALA A 226 13.57 -9.52 -10.74
C ALA A 226 12.51 -10.24 -9.91
N PHE A 227 11.29 -10.33 -10.45
CA PHE A 227 10.26 -11.17 -9.88
C PHE A 227 10.72 -12.62 -9.82
N ASP A 228 10.53 -13.26 -8.66
CA ASP A 228 10.71 -14.68 -8.47
C ASP A 228 9.51 -15.21 -7.69
N LYS A 229 8.74 -16.07 -8.35
CA LYS A 229 7.50 -16.63 -7.82
C LYS A 229 7.65 -17.29 -6.45
N ASN A 230 8.83 -17.80 -6.11
CA ASN A 230 9.09 -18.51 -4.86
C ASN A 230 9.33 -17.57 -3.67
N ILE A 231 9.83 -16.36 -3.92
CA ILE A 231 10.30 -15.46 -2.85
C ILE A 231 9.61 -14.10 -2.82
N THR A 232 9.17 -13.57 -3.96
CA THR A 232 8.57 -12.23 -4.03
C THR A 232 7.27 -12.21 -3.21
N PRO A 233 7.17 -11.39 -2.15
CA PRO A 233 5.97 -11.31 -1.32
C PRO A 233 4.81 -10.71 -2.11
N THR A 234 3.57 -11.02 -1.73
CA THR A 234 2.40 -10.34 -2.32
C THR A 234 2.30 -8.90 -1.82
N ASN A 235 1.67 -8.03 -2.62
CA ASN A 235 1.36 -6.67 -2.23
C ASN A 235 -0.16 -6.51 -2.09
N LYS A 236 -0.62 -6.12 -0.89
CA LYS A 236 -2.04 -5.86 -0.55
C LYS A 236 -3.02 -7.03 -0.78
N MET A 237 -2.56 -8.28 -0.96
CA MET A 237 -3.44 -9.45 -1.13
C MET A 237 -3.99 -10.03 0.18
N GLY A 238 -3.46 -9.60 1.33
CA GLY A 238 -3.90 -10.04 2.65
C GLY A 238 -3.16 -11.25 3.21
N ARG A 239 -3.25 -11.45 4.53
CA ARG A 239 -2.48 -12.47 5.27
C ARG A 239 -2.81 -13.90 4.86
N ILE A 240 -4.04 -14.16 4.43
CA ILE A 240 -4.48 -15.49 3.99
C ILE A 240 -3.79 -15.85 2.68
N ALA A 241 -3.80 -14.96 1.68
CA ALA A 241 -3.10 -15.17 0.40
C ALA A 241 -1.58 -15.32 0.60
N GLU A 242 -0.96 -14.50 1.47
CA GLU A 242 0.46 -14.60 1.80
C GLU A 242 0.82 -15.90 2.53
N THR A 243 -0.08 -16.42 3.36
CA THR A 243 0.11 -17.75 3.99
C THR A 243 -0.06 -18.86 2.95
N PHE A 244 -1.09 -18.77 2.12
CA PHE A 244 -1.40 -19.75 1.10
C PHE A 244 -0.28 -19.90 0.08
N ARG A 245 0.33 -18.82 -0.42
CA ARG A 245 1.42 -18.91 -1.41
C ARG A 245 2.63 -19.71 -0.94
N THR A 246 2.84 -19.80 0.37
CA THR A 246 3.98 -20.49 0.99
C THR A 246 3.61 -21.89 1.48
N TYR A 247 2.35 -22.29 1.33
CA TYR A 247 1.88 -23.58 1.82
C TYR A 247 2.43 -24.72 0.96
N PRO A 248 2.77 -25.89 1.55
CA PRO A 248 3.26 -27.02 0.79
C PRO A 248 2.31 -27.45 -0.34
N GLY A 249 2.86 -27.67 -1.54
CA GLY A 249 2.10 -28.07 -2.72
C GLY A 249 1.37 -26.94 -3.44
N VAL A 250 1.48 -25.69 -2.96
CA VAL A 250 0.93 -24.53 -3.67
C VAL A 250 1.89 -24.09 -4.77
N LEU A 251 1.36 -23.94 -5.98
CA LEU A 251 2.07 -23.44 -7.15
C LEU A 251 1.72 -21.97 -7.37
N ARG A 252 2.62 -21.24 -8.03
CA ARG A 252 2.41 -19.84 -8.42
C ARG A 252 2.72 -19.64 -9.90
N SER A 253 1.91 -18.85 -10.59
CA SER A 253 2.21 -18.42 -11.95
C SER A 253 3.34 -17.39 -11.99
N ASP A 254 3.94 -17.21 -13.16
CA ASP A 254 5.21 -16.51 -13.36
C ASP A 254 5.07 -15.02 -13.77
N HIS A 255 3.85 -14.49 -13.76
CA HIS A 255 3.62 -13.09 -14.11
C HIS A 255 4.12 -12.12 -13.02
N PRO A 256 4.95 -11.11 -13.35
CA PRO A 256 5.62 -10.26 -12.36
C PRO A 256 4.71 -9.28 -11.64
N HIS A 257 3.55 -8.95 -12.23
CA HIS A 257 2.58 -7.99 -11.66
C HIS A 257 1.34 -8.66 -11.03
N VAL A 258 0.64 -9.53 -11.78
CA VAL A 258 -0.65 -10.12 -11.39
C VAL A 258 -0.63 -11.65 -11.27
N SER A 259 0.44 -12.24 -10.71
CA SER A 259 0.50 -13.70 -10.53
C SER A 259 -0.64 -14.26 -9.66
N PHE A 260 -0.93 -15.55 -9.82
CA PHE A 260 -1.91 -16.31 -9.05
C PHE A 260 -1.24 -17.51 -8.40
N THR A 261 -1.78 -17.93 -7.25
CA THR A 261 -1.38 -19.15 -6.56
C THR A 261 -2.50 -20.17 -6.63
N ALA A 262 -2.16 -21.45 -6.78
CA ALA A 262 -3.14 -22.52 -6.85
C ALA A 262 -2.69 -23.78 -6.12
N TRP A 263 -3.65 -24.53 -5.59
CA TRP A 263 -3.45 -25.82 -4.91
C TRP A 263 -4.51 -26.82 -5.33
N GLY A 264 -4.14 -28.10 -5.45
CA GLY A 264 -5.05 -29.19 -5.77
C GLY A 264 -4.97 -29.63 -7.23
N LYS A 265 -5.98 -30.38 -7.68
CA LYS A 265 -6.02 -31.12 -8.95
C LYS A 265 -5.55 -30.34 -10.18
N ASN A 266 -6.01 -29.10 -10.35
CA ASN A 266 -5.74 -28.29 -11.55
C ASN A 266 -4.70 -27.20 -11.32
N ALA A 267 -3.94 -27.23 -10.21
CA ALA A 267 -3.03 -26.14 -9.84
C ALA A 267 -1.95 -25.87 -10.91
N GLU A 268 -1.35 -26.92 -11.46
CA GLU A 268 -0.33 -26.80 -12.50
C GLU A 268 -0.92 -26.21 -13.79
N ASP A 269 -2.06 -26.74 -14.24
CA ASP A 269 -2.73 -26.27 -15.45
C ASP A 269 -3.14 -24.81 -15.35
N ILE A 270 -3.68 -24.39 -14.20
CA ILE A 270 -4.06 -22.99 -13.95
C ILE A 270 -2.84 -22.07 -13.97
N THR A 271 -1.73 -22.47 -13.35
CA THR A 271 -0.59 -21.57 -13.13
C THR A 271 0.47 -21.58 -14.24
N LYS A 272 0.53 -22.61 -15.08
CA LYS A 272 1.52 -22.70 -16.18
C LYS A 272 1.26 -21.69 -17.30
N ASN A 273 2.28 -21.25 -18.02
CA ASN A 273 2.16 -20.42 -19.23
C ASN A 273 1.27 -19.18 -19.03
N HIS A 274 1.50 -18.41 -17.96
CA HIS A 274 0.79 -17.16 -17.74
C HIS A 274 1.41 -16.10 -18.66
N SER A 275 0.70 -15.69 -19.70
CA SER A 275 1.21 -14.69 -20.65
C SER A 275 1.61 -13.41 -19.96
N LEU A 276 2.75 -12.84 -20.37
CA LEU A 276 3.20 -11.51 -19.93
C LEU A 276 2.34 -10.40 -20.55
N ASP A 277 2.00 -10.52 -21.84
CA ASP A 277 1.08 -9.60 -22.49
C ASP A 277 -0.37 -9.94 -22.12
N TYR A 278 -1.21 -8.92 -21.97
CA TYR A 278 -2.64 -9.04 -21.66
C TYR A 278 -2.88 -9.94 -20.44
N SER A 279 -2.29 -9.53 -19.32
CA SER A 279 -1.97 -10.39 -18.18
C SER A 279 -3.18 -11.07 -17.53
N LEU A 280 -4.36 -10.44 -17.52
CA LEU A 280 -5.59 -11.01 -16.98
C LEU A 280 -6.58 -11.48 -18.06
N GLY A 281 -6.12 -11.58 -19.32
CA GLY A 281 -6.92 -11.93 -20.49
C GLY A 281 -7.03 -13.43 -20.77
N CYS A 282 -7.14 -13.79 -22.05
CA CYS A 282 -7.42 -15.16 -22.50
C CYS A 282 -6.31 -16.19 -22.19
N GLU A 283 -5.07 -15.75 -22.00
CA GLU A 283 -3.93 -16.61 -21.65
C GLU A 283 -3.57 -16.53 -20.16
N SER A 284 -4.51 -16.08 -19.33
CA SER A 284 -4.33 -15.93 -17.89
C SER A 284 -4.97 -17.08 -17.09
N PRO A 285 -4.61 -17.21 -15.80
CA PRO A 285 -5.32 -18.06 -14.85
C PRO A 285 -6.83 -17.80 -14.77
N LEU A 286 -7.29 -16.54 -14.95
CA LEU A 286 -8.72 -16.22 -14.90
C LEU A 286 -9.51 -16.96 -15.98
N LYS A 287 -8.98 -17.00 -17.21
CA LYS A 287 -9.63 -17.70 -18.32
C LYS A 287 -9.67 -19.21 -18.10
N LYS A 288 -8.65 -19.78 -17.45
CA LYS A 288 -8.63 -21.22 -17.14
C LYS A 288 -9.64 -21.58 -16.06
N ILE A 289 -9.82 -20.74 -15.04
CA ILE A 289 -10.91 -20.90 -14.07
C ILE A 289 -12.26 -20.82 -14.78
N TYR A 290 -12.40 -19.91 -15.75
CA TYR A 290 -13.63 -19.74 -16.53
C TYR A 290 -13.94 -21.02 -17.32
N ASP A 291 -12.94 -21.62 -17.95
CA ASP A 291 -13.09 -22.86 -18.73
C ASP A 291 -13.42 -24.09 -17.86
N LEU A 292 -12.94 -24.11 -16.62
CA LEU A 292 -13.23 -25.14 -15.63
C LEU A 292 -14.59 -24.96 -14.92
N ASP A 293 -15.38 -23.95 -15.31
CA ASP A 293 -16.63 -23.57 -14.63
C ASP A 293 -16.43 -23.33 -13.12
N GLY A 294 -15.34 -22.63 -12.80
CA GLY A 294 -14.96 -22.35 -11.42
C GLY A 294 -15.90 -21.39 -10.70
N MET A 295 -15.76 -21.36 -9.38
CA MET A 295 -16.52 -20.52 -8.47
C MET A 295 -15.68 -19.35 -7.96
N VAL A 296 -16.31 -18.24 -7.61
CA VAL A 296 -15.71 -17.13 -6.85
C VAL A 296 -16.23 -17.18 -5.42
N LEU A 297 -15.32 -17.12 -4.45
CA LEU A 297 -15.64 -16.87 -3.05
C LEU A 297 -15.09 -15.49 -2.63
N LEU A 298 -15.99 -14.58 -2.30
CA LEU A 298 -15.66 -13.32 -1.65
C LEU A 298 -15.86 -13.51 -0.14
N LEU A 299 -14.77 -13.64 0.63
CA LEU A 299 -14.78 -13.92 2.06
C LEU A 299 -14.51 -12.63 2.86
N GLY A 300 -15.58 -11.92 3.23
CA GLY A 300 -15.46 -10.66 3.97
C GLY A 300 -14.94 -9.50 3.14
N VAL A 301 -15.09 -9.55 1.82
CA VAL A 301 -14.76 -8.47 0.87
C VAL A 301 -15.92 -8.26 -0.10
N GLY A 302 -16.02 -7.07 -0.69
CA GLY A 302 -17.01 -6.79 -1.73
C GLY A 302 -16.52 -7.14 -3.14
N TYR A 303 -17.24 -6.66 -4.14
CA TYR A 303 -16.96 -6.96 -5.54
C TYR A 303 -15.82 -6.13 -6.13
N GLU A 304 -15.48 -5.00 -5.52
CA GLU A 304 -14.26 -4.23 -5.80
C GLU A 304 -12.98 -5.07 -5.71
N ASN A 305 -13.02 -6.18 -4.94
CA ASN A 305 -11.92 -7.13 -4.82
C ASN A 305 -12.01 -8.33 -5.78
N ASN A 306 -13.07 -8.44 -6.60
CA ASN A 306 -13.28 -9.58 -7.50
C ASN A 306 -12.44 -9.47 -8.78
N THR A 307 -11.21 -9.98 -8.73
CA THR A 307 -10.28 -9.98 -9.87
C THR A 307 -10.84 -10.67 -11.11
N SER A 308 -11.83 -11.57 -10.98
CA SER A 308 -12.42 -12.24 -12.13
C SER A 308 -13.11 -11.28 -13.11
N PHE A 309 -13.61 -10.12 -12.64
CA PHE A 309 -14.20 -9.13 -13.53
C PHE A 309 -13.19 -8.51 -14.50
N HIS A 310 -11.90 -8.49 -14.18
CA HIS A 310 -10.89 -8.04 -15.14
C HIS A 310 -10.91 -8.87 -16.43
N LEU A 311 -11.21 -10.17 -16.38
CA LEU A 311 -11.33 -10.98 -17.60
C LEU A 311 -12.40 -10.41 -18.55
N ALA A 312 -13.48 -9.84 -18.02
CA ALA A 312 -14.49 -9.19 -18.85
C ALA A 312 -13.94 -7.98 -19.61
N GLU A 313 -13.05 -7.18 -19.00
CA GLU A 313 -12.41 -6.02 -19.62
C GLU A 313 -11.53 -6.39 -20.82
N TYR A 314 -10.92 -7.59 -20.83
CA TYR A 314 -10.19 -8.07 -22.01
C TYR A 314 -11.13 -8.53 -23.14
N LEU A 315 -12.34 -8.96 -22.77
CA LEU A 315 -13.32 -9.55 -23.69
C LEU A 315 -14.24 -8.52 -24.35
N ILE A 316 -14.25 -7.26 -23.87
CA ILE A 316 -15.01 -6.19 -24.52
C ILE A 316 -14.33 -5.69 -25.80
N SER A 317 -15.14 -5.11 -26.68
CA SER A 317 -14.74 -4.60 -27.99
C SER A 317 -13.81 -3.39 -27.88
N LYS A 318 -14.16 -2.42 -27.03
CA LYS A 318 -13.45 -1.17 -26.82
C LYS A 318 -12.62 -1.25 -25.53
N LYS A 319 -11.31 -1.40 -25.69
CA LYS A 319 -10.32 -1.41 -24.60
C LYS A 319 -9.18 -0.45 -24.93
N LYS A 320 -8.64 0.21 -23.92
CA LYS A 320 -7.49 1.11 -24.06
C LYS A 320 -6.23 0.31 -23.73
N GLU A 321 -5.40 0.08 -24.74
CA GLU A 321 -4.10 -0.56 -24.53
C GLU A 321 -3.12 0.38 -23.85
N GLU A 322 -2.26 -0.18 -23.03
CA GLU A 322 -1.14 0.51 -22.37
C GLU A 322 0.13 -0.35 -22.42
N ASN A 323 1.27 0.31 -22.20
CA ASN A 323 2.55 -0.37 -22.04
C ASN A 323 2.88 -0.42 -20.55
N MET A 324 3.13 -1.62 -20.07
CA MET A 324 3.55 -1.90 -18.71
C MET A 324 5.02 -2.28 -18.69
N GLY A 325 5.64 -2.24 -17.50
CA GLY A 325 7.04 -2.61 -17.34
C GLY A 325 7.30 -3.28 -16.00
N ALA A 326 8.10 -4.34 -16.00
CA ALA A 326 8.49 -5.04 -14.79
C ALA A 326 9.88 -5.69 -14.91
N PRO A 327 10.57 -5.92 -13.77
CA PRO A 327 11.83 -6.64 -13.77
C PRO A 327 11.60 -8.16 -13.76
N ILE A 328 12.14 -8.87 -14.76
CA ILE A 328 12.07 -10.34 -14.85
C ILE A 328 13.44 -10.97 -15.08
N LEU A 329 13.55 -12.28 -14.87
CA LEU A 329 14.72 -13.06 -15.24
C LEU A 329 14.54 -13.64 -16.64
N LEU A 330 15.37 -13.20 -17.59
CA LEU A 330 15.49 -13.81 -18.92
C LEU A 330 16.87 -14.45 -19.04
N GLU A 331 16.90 -15.77 -19.28
CA GLU A 331 18.14 -16.55 -19.38
C GLU A 331 19.07 -16.36 -18.17
N GLY A 332 18.48 -16.31 -16.97
CA GLY A 332 19.21 -16.11 -15.70
C GLY A 332 19.71 -14.68 -15.46
N LYS A 333 19.38 -13.71 -16.33
CA LYS A 333 19.75 -12.30 -16.17
C LYS A 333 18.52 -11.45 -15.89
N ARG A 334 18.63 -10.58 -14.88
CA ARG A 334 17.60 -9.58 -14.57
C ARG A 334 17.52 -8.56 -15.71
N LYS A 335 16.33 -8.34 -16.24
CA LYS A 335 16.03 -7.32 -17.26
C LYS A 335 14.73 -6.61 -16.90
N TRP A 336 14.69 -5.30 -17.15
CA TRP A 336 13.43 -4.58 -17.23
C TRP A 336 12.80 -4.89 -18.58
N VAL A 337 11.59 -5.45 -18.58
CA VAL A 337 10.87 -5.83 -19.79
C VAL A 337 9.59 -5.02 -19.87
N GLU A 338 9.38 -4.43 -21.02
CA GLU A 338 8.13 -3.77 -21.38
C GLU A 338 7.22 -4.77 -22.08
N TYR A 339 5.93 -4.69 -21.79
CA TYR A 339 4.91 -5.60 -22.30
C TYR A 339 3.58 -4.85 -22.45
N LYS A 340 2.66 -5.41 -23.22
CA LYS A 340 1.36 -4.79 -23.49
C LYS A 340 0.33 -5.26 -22.49
N ASP A 341 -0.51 -4.33 -22.06
CA ASP A 341 -1.72 -4.66 -21.30
C ASP A 341 -2.86 -3.71 -21.66
N ILE A 342 -3.94 -3.74 -20.90
CA ILE A 342 -5.02 -2.76 -20.97
C ILE A 342 -5.12 -1.97 -19.67
N GLU A 343 -5.59 -0.74 -19.78
CA GLU A 343 -5.97 0.07 -18.63
C GLU A 343 -7.16 -0.61 -17.93
N LEU A 344 -6.91 -1.15 -16.73
CA LEU A 344 -7.91 -1.81 -15.90
C LEU A 344 -8.63 -0.78 -15.02
N ASP A 345 -9.94 -0.96 -14.86
CA ASP A 345 -10.79 -0.08 -14.05
C ASP A 345 -11.69 -0.90 -13.13
N VAL A 346 -11.59 -0.63 -11.84
CA VAL A 346 -12.35 -1.30 -10.76
C VAL A 346 -13.50 -0.46 -10.22
N ASP A 347 -13.63 0.82 -10.63
CA ASP A 347 -14.57 1.77 -10.03
C ASP A 347 -16.04 1.33 -10.14
N ASP A 348 -16.36 0.56 -11.19
CA ASP A 348 -17.71 0.03 -11.43
C ASP A 348 -17.92 -1.41 -10.92
N PHE A 349 -16.91 -2.07 -10.36
CA PHE A 349 -17.01 -3.49 -9.96
C PHE A 349 -18.10 -3.73 -8.90
N ASP A 350 -18.23 -2.84 -7.91
CA ASP A 350 -19.28 -2.93 -6.90
C ASP A 350 -20.68 -2.77 -7.49
N LYS A 351 -20.82 -1.90 -8.49
CA LYS A 351 -22.08 -1.70 -9.20
C LYS A 351 -22.43 -2.91 -10.06
N ILE A 352 -21.47 -3.42 -10.82
CA ILE A 352 -21.62 -4.66 -11.61
C ILE A 352 -22.03 -5.81 -10.72
N GLY A 353 -21.34 -6.01 -9.60
CA GLY A 353 -21.65 -7.07 -8.65
C GLY A 353 -23.03 -6.94 -8.01
N SER A 354 -23.43 -5.71 -7.67
CA SER A 354 -24.77 -5.45 -7.12
C SER A 354 -25.88 -5.74 -8.13
N GLU A 355 -25.74 -5.30 -9.38
CA GLU A 355 -26.71 -5.60 -10.44
C GLU A 355 -26.71 -7.09 -10.82
N TYR A 356 -25.56 -7.77 -10.75
CA TYR A 356 -25.47 -9.22 -10.93
C TYR A 356 -26.29 -9.98 -9.89
N GLU A 357 -26.24 -9.57 -8.62
CA GLU A 357 -27.01 -10.19 -7.53
C GLU A 357 -28.53 -10.05 -7.68
N GLU A 358 -29.02 -9.06 -8.43
CA GLU A 358 -30.45 -8.87 -8.66
C GLU A 358 -31.02 -9.92 -9.64
N ILE A 359 -30.18 -10.47 -10.52
CA ILE A 359 -30.63 -11.33 -11.62
C ILE A 359 -30.06 -12.76 -11.58
N LYS A 360 -29.02 -13.00 -10.78
CA LYS A 360 -28.35 -14.31 -10.65
C LYS A 360 -28.30 -14.75 -9.20
N GLU A 361 -28.33 -16.06 -9.01
CA GLU A 361 -28.23 -16.65 -7.68
C GLU A 361 -26.80 -16.48 -7.16
N VAL A 362 -26.68 -15.70 -6.08
CA VAL A 362 -25.44 -15.54 -5.30
C VAL A 362 -25.72 -16.05 -3.90
N ILE A 363 -24.99 -17.09 -3.48
CA ILE A 363 -25.15 -17.65 -2.15
C ILE A 363 -24.46 -16.73 -1.16
N LYS A 364 -25.23 -16.19 -0.22
CA LYS A 364 -24.75 -15.33 0.86
C LYS A 364 -24.72 -16.12 2.16
N HIS A 365 -23.58 -16.09 2.85
CA HIS A 365 -23.43 -16.77 4.14
C HIS A 365 -22.40 -16.05 5.01
N LYS A 366 -22.49 -16.25 6.33
CA LYS A 366 -21.49 -15.75 7.28
C LYS A 366 -20.45 -16.80 7.58
N ILE A 367 -19.18 -16.45 7.42
CA ILE A 367 -18.05 -17.26 7.86
C ILE A 367 -17.35 -16.50 8.99
N GLY A 368 -17.47 -17.01 10.20
CA GLY A 368 -17.30 -16.22 11.41
C GLY A 368 -18.24 -15.01 11.39
N GLN A 369 -17.66 -13.81 11.36
CA GLN A 369 -18.39 -12.54 11.25
C GLN A 369 -18.42 -11.99 9.82
N ALA A 370 -17.71 -12.61 8.89
CA ALA A 370 -17.53 -12.10 7.54
C ALA A 370 -18.77 -12.39 6.68
N GLU A 371 -19.39 -11.33 6.15
CA GLU A 371 -20.34 -11.47 5.05
C GLU A 371 -19.61 -12.04 3.84
N SER A 372 -20.08 -13.17 3.33
CA SER A 372 -19.41 -13.91 2.27
C SER A 372 -20.37 -14.22 1.12
N ARG A 373 -19.82 -14.29 -0.10
CA ARG A 373 -20.56 -14.57 -1.34
C ARG A 373 -19.90 -15.70 -2.12
N LEU A 374 -20.69 -16.64 -2.61
CA LEU A 374 -20.26 -17.73 -3.48
C LEU A 374 -21.11 -17.75 -4.74
N PHE A 375 -20.47 -17.72 -5.90
CA PHE A 375 -21.16 -17.66 -7.20
C PHE A 375 -20.28 -18.20 -8.34
N SER A 376 -20.89 -18.52 -9.49
CA SER A 376 -20.17 -18.98 -10.68
C SER A 376 -19.32 -17.85 -11.27
N GLN A 377 -18.03 -18.11 -11.48
CA GLN A 377 -17.12 -17.16 -12.11
C GLN A 377 -17.52 -16.90 -13.57
N ARG A 378 -17.86 -17.96 -14.31
CA ARG A 378 -18.26 -17.87 -15.72
C ARG A 378 -19.44 -16.92 -15.91
N GLN A 379 -20.51 -17.13 -15.14
CA GLN A 379 -21.72 -16.31 -15.23
C GLN A 379 -21.45 -14.86 -14.84
N ALA A 380 -20.61 -14.62 -13.82
CA ALA A 380 -20.24 -13.29 -13.38
C ALA A 380 -19.42 -12.55 -14.45
N VAL A 381 -18.46 -13.22 -15.09
CA VAL A 381 -17.66 -12.66 -16.20
C VAL A 381 -18.54 -12.34 -17.41
N ASP A 382 -19.44 -13.25 -17.80
CA ASP A 382 -20.34 -13.05 -18.94
C ASP A 382 -21.28 -11.86 -18.70
N PHE A 383 -21.80 -11.73 -17.47
CA PHE A 383 -22.60 -10.58 -17.08
C PHE A 383 -21.80 -9.29 -17.11
N ALA A 384 -20.63 -9.27 -16.46
CA ALA A 384 -19.76 -8.10 -16.40
C ALA A 384 -19.37 -7.62 -17.80
N LYS A 385 -19.05 -8.53 -18.72
CA LYS A 385 -18.76 -8.21 -20.13
C LYS A 385 -19.95 -7.51 -20.78
N GLY A 386 -21.15 -8.08 -20.68
CA GLY A 386 -22.36 -7.50 -21.26
C GLY A 386 -22.76 -6.16 -20.64
N TRP A 387 -22.41 -5.96 -19.37
CA TRP A 387 -22.59 -4.69 -18.66
C TRP A 387 -21.60 -3.64 -19.15
N MET A 388 -20.31 -3.98 -19.20
CA MET A 388 -19.24 -3.06 -19.61
C MET A 388 -19.39 -2.60 -21.07
N GLU A 389 -19.77 -3.49 -21.99
CA GLU A 389 -20.06 -3.14 -23.41
C GLU A 389 -21.15 -2.06 -23.56
N LYS A 390 -22.06 -1.95 -22.59
CA LYS A 390 -23.15 -0.96 -22.62
C LYS A 390 -22.79 0.35 -21.93
N ASN A 391 -21.83 0.33 -21.01
CA ASN A 391 -21.61 1.41 -20.05
C ASN A 391 -20.21 2.08 -20.15
N ARG A 392 -19.24 1.53 -20.90
CA ARG A 392 -17.85 2.04 -21.05
C ARG A 392 -17.51 2.57 -22.46
#